data_AF-A0A532V7V7-F1
#
_entry.id   AF-A0A532V7V7-F1
#
_cell.length_a   1.000
_cell.length_b   1.000
_cell.length_c   1.000
_cell.angle_alpha   90.00
_cell.angle_beta   90.00
_cell.angle_gamma   90.00
#
_symmetry.space_group_name_H-M   'P 1'
#
loop_
_entity.id
_entity.type
_entity.pdbx_description
1 polymer ?
#
loop_
_entity_poly.entity_id
_entity_poly.type
_entity_poly.pdbx_seq_one_letter_code
_entity_poly.pdbx_strand_id
1 'polypeptide(L)'
;MVENKSLQKSRRRRKSREKESTEIGDPAVEFLRKKYKCDGFIRQLRLKGGHKVDIVAFSSSEKVFYIGECKRVAALTTMAKALGQIIGYYCLIENYGAEFREGFIEGCENKGVKIPLSLMDKTMKVIPIKLFVAFNEKGMRRYSNLLDDLFDKFEPHIGLLKVNVETKKVTEDLERPIPRSSKPVPYTKRFNSQREFYFEMAEELKRKYKEIFEHLEIDPRYFKLHLSDVPPYFHFELNFRNETRMIEIGLHLESPQEVENRQIFEKLQKETQTHVSNFRFQDNWPKNEGGGRGKRRIYSYVKWDGDNFHLTNKLMEELLQILDEYIRTFKEPLRKTVSELGLEYEPRKDQKEKIEFLEIIKKRIEEKLNFSSKLKKKYNGWITSHPDHEVILQIIFWHERSRSIHFEIRIPYQGIWVLLDLESEDLNKKIYDCLKEKSEEIEEKLGKKLIGKESELPAVTTPRDSKRIGERFRRGRSLKNMEDFIVTRMVEYIKVLAPVVIDAMKK
;
A
#
# COMPACT_ATOMS: atom_id res chain seq x y z
N MET A 1 33.21 -21.86 33.31
CA MET A 1 32.64 -20.61 32.74
C MET A 1 33.30 -20.31 31.39
N VAL A 2 32.75 -20.83 30.29
CA VAL A 2 33.21 -20.43 28.94
C VAL A 2 32.38 -19.21 28.55
N GLU A 3 32.86 -18.02 28.88
CA GLU A 3 32.26 -16.80 28.36
C GLU A 3 32.24 -16.90 26.83
N ASN A 4 31.04 -16.79 26.28
CA ASN A 4 30.71 -17.13 24.91
C ASN A 4 31.47 -16.18 23.96
N LYS A 5 32.58 -16.65 23.37
CA LYS A 5 33.48 -15.88 22.48
C LYS A 5 32.71 -15.16 21.35
N SER A 6 31.53 -15.67 20.96
CA SER A 6 30.63 -15.04 19.99
C SER A 6 30.06 -13.69 20.48
N LEU A 7 29.65 -13.61 21.75
CA LEU A 7 29.11 -12.41 22.39
C LEU A 7 30.17 -11.32 22.56
N GLN A 8 31.40 -11.69 22.95
CA GLN A 8 32.52 -10.74 23.03
C GLN A 8 32.88 -10.18 21.65
N LYS A 9 32.91 -11.02 20.60
CA LYS A 9 33.18 -10.58 19.21
C LYS A 9 32.07 -9.65 18.69
N SER A 10 30.81 -9.93 19.02
CA SER A 10 29.67 -9.06 18.69
C SER A 10 29.76 -7.68 19.38
N ARG A 11 30.07 -7.65 20.68
CA ARG A 11 30.26 -6.40 21.45
C ARG A 11 31.41 -5.54 20.89
N ARG A 12 32.56 -6.16 20.54
CA ARG A 12 33.70 -5.45 19.93
C ARG A 12 33.34 -4.85 18.56
N ARG A 13 32.62 -5.60 17.72
CA ARG A 13 32.14 -5.10 16.41
C ARG A 13 31.17 -3.93 16.57
N ARG A 14 30.28 -3.97 17.56
CA ARG A 14 29.32 -2.88 17.84
C ARG A 14 30.05 -1.60 18.26
N LYS A 15 31.00 -1.68 19.21
CA LYS A 15 31.82 -0.53 19.62
C LYS A 15 32.63 0.07 18.46
N SER A 16 33.19 -0.78 17.60
CA SER A 16 33.92 -0.31 16.40
C SER A 16 33.04 0.48 15.45
N ARG A 17 31.82 0.00 15.17
CA ARG A 17 30.86 0.68 14.27
C ARG A 17 30.35 2.01 14.84
N GLU A 18 30.12 2.05 16.15
CA GLU A 18 29.70 3.26 16.84
C GLU A 18 30.78 4.34 16.79
N LYS A 19 32.04 3.94 17.00
CA LYS A 19 33.22 4.78 16.82
C LYS A 19 33.42 5.23 15.36
N GLU A 20 33.22 4.38 14.35
CA GLU A 20 33.27 4.78 12.93
C GLU A 20 32.20 5.83 12.62
N SER A 21 31.00 5.64 13.16
CA SER A 21 29.89 6.56 12.96
C SER A 21 30.19 7.96 13.48
N THR A 22 30.82 8.08 14.66
CA THR A 22 31.12 9.38 15.29
C THR A 22 32.39 10.02 14.72
N GLU A 23 33.47 9.26 14.52
CA GLU A 23 34.77 9.83 14.12
C GLU A 23 34.87 10.20 12.64
N ILE A 24 34.13 9.52 11.76
CA ILE A 24 34.15 9.77 10.31
C ILE A 24 32.82 10.34 9.86
N GLY A 25 31.74 9.76 10.37
CA GLY A 25 30.42 10.05 9.90
C GLY A 25 29.89 11.43 10.27
N ASP A 26 30.08 11.88 11.51
CA ASP A 26 29.62 13.20 11.93
C ASP A 26 30.39 14.34 11.21
N PRO A 27 31.73 14.29 11.07
CA PRO A 27 32.45 15.24 10.23
C PRO A 27 31.94 15.30 8.79
N ALA A 28 31.68 14.13 8.17
CA ALA A 28 31.16 14.08 6.80
C ALA A 28 29.78 14.74 6.68
N VAL A 29 28.87 14.51 7.64
CA VAL A 29 27.56 15.17 7.66
C VAL A 29 27.71 16.68 7.78
N GLU A 30 28.57 17.16 8.66
CA GLU A 30 28.81 18.60 8.85
C GLU A 30 29.40 19.25 7.60
N PHE A 31 30.28 18.54 6.89
CA PHE A 31 30.80 18.96 5.60
C PHE A 31 29.69 19.09 4.55
N LEU A 32 28.81 18.08 4.43
CA LEU A 32 27.68 18.12 3.50
C LEU A 32 26.72 19.29 3.81
N ARG A 33 26.43 19.53 5.08
CA ARG A 33 25.59 20.65 5.52
C ARG A 33 26.18 21.99 5.09
N LYS A 34 27.48 22.20 5.28
CA LYS A 34 28.16 23.46 4.96
C LYS A 34 28.36 23.65 3.45
N LYS A 35 28.91 22.64 2.77
CA LYS A 35 29.32 22.75 1.36
C LYS A 35 28.14 22.61 0.40
N TYR A 36 27.26 21.65 0.64
CA TYR A 36 26.15 21.29 -0.25
C TYR A 36 24.78 21.74 0.25
N LYS A 37 24.76 22.53 1.34
CA LYS A 37 23.56 23.10 1.96
C LYS A 37 22.50 22.03 2.28
N CYS A 38 22.94 20.84 2.70
CA CYS A 38 22.03 19.76 3.06
C CYS A 38 21.26 20.11 4.34
N ASP A 39 19.94 20.19 4.23
CA ASP A 39 19.02 20.56 5.30
C ASP A 39 18.38 19.34 5.99
N GLY A 40 18.19 18.25 5.26
CA GLY A 40 17.78 16.95 5.82
C GLY A 40 18.95 15.99 5.97
N PHE A 41 19.08 15.29 7.10
CA PHE A 41 20.08 14.23 7.24
C PHE A 41 19.71 13.15 8.26
N ILE A 42 20.03 11.91 7.93
CA ILE A 42 19.84 10.72 8.73
C ILE A 42 21.13 9.91 8.79
N ARG A 43 21.50 9.56 10.02
CA ARG A 43 22.57 8.61 10.33
C ARG A 43 21.95 7.24 10.44
N GLN A 44 22.57 6.23 9.83
CA GLN A 44 22.13 4.84 9.94
C GLN A 44 20.66 4.63 9.53
N LEU A 45 20.26 5.17 8.38
CA LEU A 45 18.92 4.93 7.84
C LEU A 45 18.74 3.43 7.64
N ARG A 46 17.70 2.85 8.26
CA ARG A 46 17.38 1.43 8.10
C ARG A 46 16.48 1.25 6.89
N LEU A 47 16.90 0.43 5.96
CA LEU A 47 16.10 0.01 4.82
C LEU A 47 15.43 -1.35 5.10
N LYS A 48 14.43 -1.69 4.29
CA LYS A 48 13.79 -3.02 4.27
C LYS A 48 14.88 -4.10 4.05
N GLY A 49 14.75 -5.24 4.72
CA GLY A 49 15.80 -6.28 4.73
C GLY A 49 16.93 -6.07 5.77
N GLY A 50 16.85 -5.02 6.60
CA GLY A 50 17.79 -4.80 7.71
C GLY A 50 19.11 -4.13 7.32
N HIS A 51 19.25 -3.71 6.06
CA HIS A 51 20.38 -2.92 5.58
C HIS A 51 20.40 -1.54 6.26
N LYS A 52 21.59 -1.01 6.51
CA LYS A 52 21.79 0.27 7.16
C LYS A 52 22.70 1.14 6.31
N VAL A 53 22.18 2.27 5.87
CA VAL A 53 22.93 3.28 5.14
C VAL A 53 23.55 4.24 6.15
N ASP A 54 24.88 4.39 6.15
CA ASP A 54 25.59 5.16 7.17
C ASP A 54 25.18 6.65 7.17
N ILE A 55 25.12 7.26 5.98
CA ILE A 55 24.67 8.65 5.78
C ILE A 55 23.63 8.71 4.66
N VAL A 56 22.50 9.35 4.96
CA VAL A 56 21.61 9.88 3.95
C VAL A 56 21.41 11.36 4.25
N ALA A 57 21.72 12.24 3.31
CA ALA A 57 21.45 13.65 3.42
C ALA A 57 20.67 14.13 2.20
N PHE A 58 19.94 15.24 2.33
CA PHE A 58 19.17 15.85 1.25
C PHE A 58 19.51 17.33 1.18
N SER A 59 19.71 17.84 -0.04
CA SER A 59 19.80 19.27 -0.31
C SER A 59 18.53 19.72 -1.00
N SER A 60 17.72 20.53 -0.32
CA SER A 60 16.51 21.14 -0.90
C SER A 60 16.80 22.03 -2.10
N SER A 61 17.94 22.74 -2.07
CA SER A 61 18.35 23.63 -3.16
C SER A 61 18.66 22.87 -4.44
N GLU A 62 19.34 21.72 -4.34
CA GLU A 62 19.69 20.87 -5.49
C GLU A 62 18.65 19.78 -5.77
N LYS A 63 17.69 19.58 -4.86
CA LYS A 63 16.70 18.49 -4.88
C LYS A 63 17.33 17.11 -5.05
N VAL A 64 18.44 16.86 -4.35
CA VAL A 64 19.26 15.63 -4.49
C VAL A 64 19.56 14.98 -3.15
N PHE A 65 19.60 13.65 -3.14
CA PHE A 65 20.08 12.86 -2.01
C PHE A 65 21.58 12.58 -2.11
N TYR A 66 22.28 12.81 -1.01
CA TYR A 66 23.67 12.42 -0.81
C TYR A 66 23.69 11.13 0.03
N ILE A 67 24.14 10.04 -0.58
CA ILE A 67 24.21 8.72 0.04
C ILE A 67 25.66 8.40 0.32
N GLY A 68 25.99 8.09 1.57
CA GLY A 68 27.36 7.90 2.02
C GLY A 68 27.58 6.62 2.81
N GLU A 69 28.68 5.91 2.51
CA GLU A 69 29.21 4.85 3.36
C GLU A 69 30.49 5.32 4.07
N CYS A 70 30.60 5.06 5.37
CA CYS A 70 31.74 5.49 6.20
C CYS A 70 32.55 4.27 6.65
N LYS A 71 33.87 4.29 6.48
CA LYS A 71 34.74 3.21 6.98
C LYS A 71 36.09 3.72 7.47
N ARG A 72 36.63 3.07 8.52
CA ARG A 72 38.06 3.18 8.82
C ARG A 72 38.84 2.25 7.91
N VAL A 73 39.63 2.85 7.04
CA VAL A 73 40.53 2.14 6.15
C VAL A 73 41.72 1.63 6.97
N ALA A 74 41.73 0.32 7.17
CA ALA A 74 42.88 -0.42 7.69
C ALA A 74 43.56 -1.29 6.61
N ALA A 75 42.77 -1.74 5.62
CA ALA A 75 43.19 -2.61 4.54
C ALA A 75 42.41 -2.29 3.25
N LEU A 76 42.97 -2.69 2.11
CA LEU A 76 42.32 -2.56 0.80
C LEU A 76 40.93 -3.20 0.77
N THR A 77 40.78 -4.36 1.42
CA THR A 77 39.50 -5.07 1.53
C THR A 77 38.40 -4.26 2.21
N THR A 78 38.73 -3.30 3.08
CA THR A 78 37.75 -2.42 3.71
C THR A 78 37.22 -1.37 2.71
N MET A 79 38.09 -0.83 1.86
CA MET A 79 37.68 0.12 0.82
C MET A 79 36.81 -0.58 -0.23
N ALA A 80 37.22 -1.77 -0.70
CA ALA A 80 36.43 -2.58 -1.62
C ALA A 80 35.04 -2.91 -1.04
N LYS A 81 34.94 -3.21 0.26
CA LYS A 81 33.64 -3.41 0.93
C LYS A 81 32.78 -2.16 0.96
N ALA A 82 33.35 -1.00 1.28
CA ALA A 82 32.61 0.26 1.27
C ALA A 82 32.01 0.57 -0.11
N LEU A 83 32.80 0.31 -1.16
CA LEU A 83 32.37 0.51 -2.54
C LEU A 83 31.31 -0.51 -2.97
N GLY A 84 31.48 -1.79 -2.63
CA GLY A 84 30.43 -2.79 -2.84
C GLY A 84 29.13 -2.42 -2.12
N GLN A 85 29.22 -1.86 -0.91
CA GLN A 85 28.06 -1.40 -0.15
C GLN A 85 27.38 -0.18 -0.78
N ILE A 86 28.13 0.84 -1.24
CA ILE A 86 27.53 2.04 -1.84
C ILE A 86 26.80 1.71 -3.16
N ILE A 87 27.37 0.81 -3.96
CA ILE A 87 26.72 0.28 -5.17
C ILE A 87 25.49 -0.55 -4.78
N GLY A 88 25.60 -1.38 -3.74
CA GLY A 88 24.45 -2.10 -3.19
C GLY A 88 23.31 -1.18 -2.77
N TYR A 89 23.61 -0.01 -2.19
CA TYR A 89 22.58 0.98 -1.84
C TYR A 89 21.92 1.58 -3.09
N TYR A 90 22.67 1.83 -4.17
CA TYR A 90 22.08 2.27 -5.44
C TYR A 90 21.01 1.28 -5.92
N CYS A 91 21.35 -0.02 -5.99
CA CYS A 91 20.40 -1.06 -6.41
C CYS A 91 19.23 -1.23 -5.43
N LEU A 92 19.46 -1.04 -4.13
CA LEU A 92 18.39 -1.06 -3.13
C LEU A 92 17.42 0.11 -3.29
N ILE A 93 17.93 1.32 -3.59
CA ILE A 93 17.08 2.50 -3.82
C ILE A 93 16.28 2.35 -5.12
N GLU A 94 16.85 1.74 -6.15
CA GLU A 94 16.12 1.41 -7.38
C GLU A 94 14.93 0.46 -7.11
N ASN A 95 15.14 -0.54 -6.27
CA ASN A 95 14.12 -1.54 -5.95
C ASN A 95 13.11 -1.13 -4.88
N TYR A 96 13.51 -0.25 -3.96
CA TYR A 96 12.78 0.12 -2.74
C TYR A 96 12.78 1.65 -2.51
N GLY A 97 12.75 2.43 -3.59
CA GLY A 97 12.90 3.89 -3.52
C GLY A 97 11.77 4.58 -2.76
N ALA A 98 10.56 4.05 -2.84
CA ALA A 98 9.41 4.54 -2.07
C ALA A 98 9.69 4.39 -0.57
N GLU A 99 10.10 3.20 -0.14
CA GLU A 99 10.41 2.90 1.25
C GLU A 99 11.66 3.65 1.75
N PHE A 100 12.68 3.81 0.89
CA PHE A 100 13.84 4.64 1.18
C PHE A 100 13.41 6.08 1.51
N ARG A 101 12.55 6.67 0.67
CA ARG A 101 12.03 8.03 0.85
C ARG A 101 11.20 8.14 2.12
N GLU A 102 10.27 7.22 2.35
CA GLU A 102 9.44 7.19 3.55
C GLU A 102 10.26 7.06 4.82
N GLY A 103 11.24 6.14 4.83
CA GLY A 103 12.15 5.97 5.97
C GLY A 103 13.00 7.21 6.24
N PHE A 104 13.46 7.90 5.19
CA PHE A 104 14.15 9.18 5.34
C PHE A 104 13.24 10.25 5.93
N ILE A 105 12.00 10.35 5.42
CA ILE A 105 10.99 11.30 5.89
C ILE A 105 10.70 11.08 7.38
N GLU A 106 10.37 9.85 7.74
CA GLU A 106 10.09 9.49 9.13
C GLU A 106 11.30 9.78 10.03
N GLY A 107 12.50 9.43 9.58
CA GLY A 107 13.73 9.69 10.31
C GLY A 107 13.95 11.18 10.59
N CYS A 108 13.67 12.05 9.62
CA CYS A 108 13.86 13.49 9.75
C CYS A 108 12.79 14.12 10.65
N GLU A 109 11.53 13.72 10.49
CA GLU A 109 10.42 14.15 11.36
C GLU A 109 10.70 13.79 12.83
N ASN A 110 11.18 12.57 13.09
CA ASN A 110 11.52 12.11 14.45
C ASN A 110 12.67 12.92 15.09
N LYS A 111 13.45 13.65 14.30
CA LYS A 111 14.51 14.57 14.76
C LYS A 111 14.08 16.03 14.76
N GLY A 112 12.81 16.32 14.49
CA GLY A 112 12.29 17.69 14.41
C GLY A 112 12.77 18.46 13.16
N VAL A 113 13.31 17.77 12.17
CA VAL A 113 13.77 18.40 10.92
C VAL A 113 12.58 18.52 9.96
N LYS A 114 12.27 19.75 9.54
CA LYS A 114 11.21 20.00 8.54
C LYS A 114 11.66 19.49 7.18
N ILE A 115 10.75 18.83 6.49
CA ILE A 115 11.05 18.17 5.22
C ILE A 115 10.46 18.96 4.06
N PRO A 116 11.23 19.20 2.99
CA PRO A 116 10.76 19.89 1.80
C PRO A 116 9.56 19.17 1.15
N LEU A 117 8.58 19.95 0.66
CA LEU A 117 7.38 19.45 -0.02
C LEU A 117 7.71 18.61 -1.26
N SER A 118 8.83 18.88 -1.94
CA SER A 118 9.28 18.09 -3.09
C SER A 118 9.51 16.62 -2.72
N LEU A 119 9.96 16.32 -1.50
CA LEU A 119 10.10 14.94 -1.03
C LEU A 119 8.75 14.30 -0.67
N MET A 120 7.72 15.11 -0.44
CA MET A 120 6.36 14.63 -0.24
C MET A 120 5.62 14.34 -1.55
N ASP A 121 6.19 14.76 -2.68
CA ASP A 121 5.56 14.55 -3.98
C ASP A 121 5.57 13.06 -4.34
N LYS A 122 4.41 12.43 -4.15
CA LYS A 122 4.19 11.03 -4.46
C LYS A 122 4.35 10.71 -5.94
N THR A 123 4.31 11.73 -6.82
CA THR A 123 4.43 11.56 -8.27
C THR A 123 5.87 11.45 -8.76
N MET A 124 6.87 11.76 -7.91
CA MET A 124 8.29 11.57 -8.27
C MET A 124 8.56 10.10 -8.60
N LYS A 125 8.86 9.80 -9.88
CA LYS A 125 9.24 8.45 -10.34
C LYS A 125 10.74 8.17 -10.27
N VAL A 126 11.53 9.21 -10.00
CA VAL A 126 12.99 9.16 -9.95
C VAL A 126 13.49 9.83 -8.68
N ILE A 127 14.56 9.30 -8.12
CA ILE A 127 15.27 9.88 -6.97
C ILE A 127 16.65 10.32 -7.46
N PRO A 128 16.92 11.63 -7.56
CA PRO A 128 18.25 12.12 -7.87
C PRO A 128 19.19 11.80 -6.72
N ILE A 129 20.26 11.03 -6.98
CA ILE A 129 21.26 10.72 -5.96
C ILE A 129 22.68 11.08 -6.38
N LYS A 130 23.52 11.34 -5.37
CA LYS A 130 24.97 11.47 -5.44
C LYS A 130 25.57 10.51 -4.41
N LEU A 131 26.41 9.58 -4.88
CA LEU A 131 27.06 8.60 -4.03
C LEU A 131 28.42 9.11 -3.58
N PHE A 132 28.81 8.80 -2.35
CA PHE A 132 30.16 9.04 -1.88
C PHE A 132 30.58 8.00 -0.85
N VAL A 133 31.89 7.90 -0.65
CA VAL A 133 32.47 7.18 0.48
C VAL A 133 33.32 8.15 1.32
N ALA A 134 33.27 7.97 2.63
CA ALA A 134 34.08 8.73 3.57
C ALA A 134 35.04 7.80 4.30
N PHE A 135 36.32 8.13 4.21
CA PHE A 135 37.40 7.34 4.81
C PHE A 135 38.29 8.22 5.69
N ASN A 136 38.96 7.60 6.66
CA ASN A 136 39.99 8.28 7.41
C ASN A 136 41.24 8.49 6.53
N GLU A 137 41.71 9.74 6.47
CA GLU A 137 42.77 10.20 5.57
C GLU A 137 44.06 9.37 5.72
N LYS A 138 44.48 9.12 6.96
CA LYS A 138 45.71 8.36 7.28
C LYS A 138 45.70 6.94 6.69
N GLY A 139 44.53 6.30 6.63
CA GLY A 139 44.38 4.94 6.11
C GLY A 139 44.49 4.89 4.58
N MET A 140 44.03 5.95 3.90
CA MET A 140 44.04 6.03 2.45
C MET A 140 45.42 6.27 1.83
N ARG A 141 46.32 7.00 2.53
CA ARG A 141 47.65 7.35 1.98
C ARG A 141 48.46 6.14 1.50
N ARG A 142 48.21 4.96 2.08
CA ARG A 142 48.87 3.70 1.69
C ARG A 142 48.40 3.12 0.36
N TYR A 143 47.28 3.61 -0.17
CA TYR A 143 46.58 3.03 -1.32
C TYR A 143 46.17 4.08 -2.35
N SER A 144 46.75 5.29 -2.34
CA SER A 144 46.39 6.39 -3.23
C SER A 144 46.35 5.97 -4.69
N ASN A 145 47.43 5.38 -5.19
CA ASN A 145 47.55 5.02 -6.61
C ASN A 145 46.54 3.95 -7.04
N LEU A 146 46.13 3.06 -6.13
CA LEU A 146 45.19 1.98 -6.44
C LEU A 146 43.73 2.42 -6.31
N LEU A 147 43.47 3.49 -5.55
CA LEU A 147 42.17 4.14 -5.53
C LEU A 147 41.88 4.78 -6.89
N ASP A 148 42.90 5.16 -7.65
CA ASP A 148 42.73 5.78 -8.94
C ASP A 148 42.15 4.82 -9.97
N ASP A 149 42.78 3.67 -10.14
CA ASP A 149 42.30 2.63 -11.04
C ASP A 149 40.92 2.07 -10.68
N LEU A 150 40.58 2.09 -9.39
CA LEU A 150 39.40 1.42 -8.88
C LEU A 150 38.15 2.30 -9.00
N PHE A 151 38.26 3.60 -8.77
CA PHE A 151 37.12 4.54 -8.86
C PHE A 151 36.79 4.97 -10.27
N ASP A 152 37.79 5.05 -11.16
CA ASP A 152 37.59 5.51 -12.54
C ASP A 152 36.77 4.50 -13.38
N LYS A 153 36.65 3.25 -12.91
CA LYS A 153 35.89 2.18 -13.57
C LYS A 153 34.45 2.04 -13.09
N PHE A 154 34.01 2.79 -12.08
CA PHE A 154 32.66 2.67 -11.56
C PHE A 154 31.68 3.65 -12.20
N GLU A 155 30.62 3.11 -12.78
CA GLU A 155 29.37 3.83 -13.03
C GLU A 155 28.26 3.28 -12.10
N PRO A 156 27.55 4.13 -11.34
CA PRO A 156 27.68 5.59 -11.25
C PRO A 156 28.98 6.06 -10.57
N HIS A 157 29.42 7.27 -10.91
CA HIS A 157 30.57 7.91 -10.27
C HIS A 157 30.35 8.09 -8.75
N ILE A 158 31.39 7.80 -7.96
CA ILE A 158 31.36 7.82 -6.50
C ILE A 158 32.36 8.85 -6.00
N GLY A 159 31.88 9.87 -5.27
CA GLY A 159 32.75 10.89 -4.67
C GLY A 159 33.56 10.36 -3.48
N LEU A 160 34.67 11.02 -3.18
CA LEU A 160 35.56 10.63 -2.09
C LEU A 160 35.76 11.77 -1.08
N LEU A 161 35.42 11.50 0.18
CA LEU A 161 35.69 12.40 1.32
C LEU A 161 36.83 11.85 2.19
N LYS A 162 37.88 12.65 2.33
CA LYS A 162 39.03 12.40 3.22
C LYS A 162 38.76 13.04 4.57
N VAL A 163 38.62 12.23 5.61
CA VAL A 163 38.37 12.69 6.98
C VAL A 163 39.63 12.56 7.83
N ASN A 164 40.14 13.70 8.29
CA ASN A 164 41.18 13.72 9.31
C ASN A 164 40.52 13.50 10.67
N VAL A 165 40.65 12.29 11.22
CA VAL A 165 39.94 11.88 12.45
C VAL A 165 40.38 12.70 13.68
N GLU A 166 41.63 13.15 13.73
CA GLU A 166 42.18 13.92 14.86
C GLU A 166 41.63 15.35 14.88
N THR A 167 41.62 16.02 13.72
CA THR A 167 41.14 17.41 13.59
C THR A 167 39.66 17.51 13.24
N LYS A 168 39.00 16.39 12.91
CA LYS A 168 37.66 16.31 12.33
C LYS A 168 37.49 17.10 11.03
N LYS A 169 38.59 17.51 10.39
CA LYS A 169 38.54 18.23 9.11
C LYS A 169 38.19 17.25 8.00
N VAL A 170 37.25 17.64 7.15
CA VAL A 170 36.88 16.90 5.94
C VAL A 170 37.37 17.67 4.73
N THR A 171 38.01 16.97 3.82
CA THR A 171 38.40 17.49 2.50
C THR A 171 37.80 16.59 1.44
N GLU A 172 37.24 17.21 0.41
CA GLU A 172 36.84 16.50 -0.78
C GLU A 172 38.06 16.24 -1.63
N ASP A 173 38.15 15.05 -2.21
CA ASP A 173 39.23 14.75 -3.14
C ASP A 173 39.04 15.57 -4.41
N LEU A 174 40.02 16.40 -4.77
CA LEU A 174 39.93 17.26 -5.94
C LEU A 174 39.88 16.45 -7.25
N GLU A 175 40.51 15.27 -7.24
CA GLU A 175 40.49 14.34 -8.36
C GLU A 175 39.17 13.56 -8.44
N ARG A 176 38.46 13.41 -7.32
CA ARG A 176 37.19 12.66 -7.21
C ARG A 176 36.16 13.39 -6.35
N PRO A 177 35.71 14.58 -6.80
CA PRO A 177 34.69 15.30 -6.08
C PRO A 177 33.39 14.51 -6.09
N ILE A 178 32.51 14.80 -5.13
CA ILE A 178 31.14 14.31 -5.24
C ILE A 178 30.57 14.81 -6.58
N PRO A 179 29.94 13.93 -7.39
CA PRO A 179 29.45 14.29 -8.71
C PRO A 179 28.66 15.60 -8.69
N ARG A 180 28.97 16.52 -9.62
CA ARG A 180 28.25 17.79 -9.73
C ARG A 180 26.80 17.56 -10.17
N SER A 181 26.59 16.64 -11.11
CA SER A 181 25.28 16.18 -11.56
C SER A 181 24.83 14.94 -10.78
N SER A 182 23.55 14.86 -10.49
CA SER A 182 22.94 13.65 -9.91
C SER A 182 22.63 12.63 -11.01
N LYS A 183 22.70 11.34 -10.65
CA LYS A 183 22.11 10.28 -11.49
C LYS A 183 20.69 10.04 -10.97
N PRO A 184 19.64 10.28 -11.78
CA PRO A 184 18.28 9.92 -11.38
C PRO A 184 18.19 8.40 -11.31
N VAL A 185 17.75 7.89 -10.15
CA VAL A 185 17.46 6.47 -9.96
C VAL A 185 15.96 6.30 -10.12
N PRO A 186 15.48 5.65 -11.20
CA PRO A 186 14.08 5.27 -11.28
C PRO A 186 13.82 4.31 -10.13
N TYR A 187 12.64 4.42 -9.50
CA TYR A 187 12.26 3.43 -8.52
C TYR A 187 10.89 2.87 -8.81
N THR A 188 10.74 1.61 -8.43
CA THR A 188 9.49 0.88 -8.55
C THR A 188 8.79 0.89 -7.20
N LYS A 189 7.60 1.50 -7.11
CA LYS A 189 6.77 1.39 -5.90
C LYS A 189 6.31 -0.06 -5.81
N ARG A 190 6.62 -0.72 -4.69
CA ARG A 190 6.12 -2.07 -4.38
C ARG A 190 4.94 -1.96 -3.42
N PHE A 191 3.92 -2.76 -3.67
CA PHE A 191 2.74 -2.83 -2.82
C PHE A 191 2.91 -3.96 -1.82
N ASN A 192 2.49 -3.77 -0.57
CA ASN A 192 2.65 -4.79 0.46
C ASN A 192 1.48 -5.79 0.48
N SER A 193 0.39 -5.52 -0.24
CA SER A 193 -0.75 -6.42 -0.40
C SER A 193 -1.45 -6.23 -1.75
N GLN A 194 -2.15 -7.27 -2.23
CA GLN A 194 -3.04 -7.19 -3.40
C GLN A 194 -4.12 -6.12 -3.21
N ARG A 195 -4.61 -5.97 -1.98
CA ARG A 195 -5.61 -4.97 -1.66
C ARG A 195 -5.07 -3.53 -1.76
N GLU A 196 -3.87 -3.27 -1.24
CA GLU A 196 -3.20 -1.96 -1.40
C GLU A 196 -3.02 -1.62 -2.88
N PHE A 197 -2.63 -2.61 -3.68
CA PHE A 197 -2.51 -2.49 -5.13
C PHE A 197 -3.84 -2.14 -5.80
N TYR A 198 -4.92 -2.85 -5.45
CA TYR A 198 -6.28 -2.57 -5.95
C TYR A 198 -6.79 -1.19 -5.53
N PHE A 199 -6.50 -0.74 -4.31
CA PHE A 199 -6.89 0.58 -3.85
C PHE A 199 -6.23 1.69 -4.66
N GLU A 200 -4.92 1.59 -4.90
CA GLU A 200 -4.23 2.60 -5.71
C GLU A 200 -4.75 2.62 -7.15
N MET A 201 -5.00 1.43 -7.73
CA MET A 201 -5.59 1.30 -9.05
C MET A 201 -6.99 1.94 -9.13
N ALA A 202 -7.82 1.74 -8.10
CA ALA A 202 -9.13 2.37 -8.00
C ALA A 202 -9.05 3.89 -8.02
N GLU A 203 -8.11 4.47 -7.26
CA GLU A 203 -7.93 5.92 -7.18
C GLU A 203 -7.45 6.51 -8.51
N GLU A 204 -6.56 5.81 -9.22
CA GLU A 204 -6.15 6.18 -10.58
C GLU A 204 -7.35 6.18 -11.55
N LEU A 205 -8.16 5.12 -11.53
CA LEU A 205 -9.36 5.01 -12.39
C LEU A 205 -10.40 6.07 -12.06
N LYS A 206 -10.70 6.29 -10.78
CA LYS A 206 -11.62 7.36 -10.34
C LYS A 206 -11.14 8.73 -10.79
N ARG A 207 -9.84 9.01 -10.73
CA ARG A 207 -9.29 10.29 -11.21
C ARG A 207 -9.50 10.47 -12.72
N LYS A 208 -9.34 9.39 -13.48
CA LYS A 208 -9.49 9.39 -14.94
C LYS A 208 -10.95 9.42 -15.40
N TYR A 209 -11.84 8.81 -14.63
CA TYR A 209 -13.22 8.50 -15.02
C TYR A 209 -14.25 8.89 -13.95
N LYS A 210 -14.07 10.07 -13.35
CA LYS A 210 -14.86 10.58 -12.19
C LYS A 210 -16.38 10.41 -12.29
N GLU A 211 -16.94 10.37 -13.50
CA GLU A 211 -18.37 10.37 -13.78
C GLU A 211 -18.92 9.03 -14.30
N ILE A 212 -18.05 8.05 -14.56
CA ILE A 212 -18.44 6.81 -15.24
C ILE A 212 -18.76 5.68 -14.26
N PHE A 213 -18.13 5.70 -13.08
CA PHE A 213 -18.22 4.59 -12.13
C PHE A 213 -19.08 5.00 -10.94
N GLU A 214 -20.12 4.21 -10.68
CA GLU A 214 -20.95 4.36 -9.48
C GLU A 214 -20.33 3.61 -8.31
N HIS A 215 -19.87 2.38 -8.57
CA HIS A 215 -19.45 1.45 -7.54
C HIS A 215 -18.13 0.79 -7.87
N LEU A 216 -17.34 0.63 -6.82
CA LEU A 216 -16.06 -0.04 -6.83
C LEU A 216 -16.08 -1.09 -5.73
N GLU A 217 -15.91 -2.35 -6.08
CA GLU A 217 -15.83 -3.46 -5.11
C GLU A 217 -14.38 -3.97 -5.09
N ILE A 218 -13.74 -3.90 -3.92
CA ILE A 218 -12.38 -4.41 -3.69
C ILE A 218 -12.46 -5.57 -2.71
N ASP A 219 -12.08 -6.75 -3.20
CA ASP A 219 -11.88 -7.98 -2.42
C ASP A 219 -10.39 -8.36 -2.49
N PRO A 220 -9.83 -9.09 -1.50
CA PRO A 220 -8.46 -9.60 -1.60
C PRO A 220 -8.18 -10.38 -2.89
N ARG A 221 -9.18 -11.06 -3.47
CA ARG A 221 -9.04 -11.91 -4.66
C ARG A 221 -9.28 -11.14 -5.96
N TYR A 222 -10.17 -10.15 -5.93
CA TYR A 222 -10.60 -9.45 -7.14
C TYR A 222 -10.86 -7.96 -6.91
N PHE A 223 -10.74 -7.24 -8.00
CA PHE A 223 -11.13 -5.85 -8.16
C PHE A 223 -12.28 -5.78 -9.15
N LYS A 224 -13.41 -5.19 -8.76
CA LYS A 224 -14.58 -5.00 -9.64
C LYS A 224 -14.94 -3.53 -9.77
N LEU A 225 -15.33 -3.16 -10.98
CA LEU A 225 -15.67 -1.80 -11.38
C LEU A 225 -17.01 -1.81 -12.09
N HIS A 226 -18.03 -1.21 -11.47
CA HIS A 226 -19.39 -1.14 -11.99
C HIS A 226 -19.63 0.21 -12.66
N LEU A 227 -20.24 0.18 -13.84
CA LEU A 227 -20.68 1.41 -14.52
C LEU A 227 -22.00 1.89 -13.91
N SER A 228 -22.21 3.21 -13.87
CA SER A 228 -23.35 3.83 -13.18
C SER A 228 -24.70 3.76 -13.86
N ASP A 229 -24.71 3.43 -15.14
CA ASP A 229 -25.89 3.45 -15.98
C ASP A 229 -26.15 2.10 -16.63
N VAL A 230 -25.55 1.04 -16.08
CA VAL A 230 -25.82 -0.34 -16.46
C VAL A 230 -26.14 -1.15 -15.21
N PRO A 231 -26.91 -2.24 -15.34
CA PRO A 231 -27.18 -3.11 -14.21
C PRO A 231 -25.91 -3.60 -13.51
N PRO A 232 -25.89 -3.70 -12.16
CA PRO A 232 -24.69 -3.98 -11.38
C PRO A 232 -24.12 -5.39 -11.60
N TYR A 233 -24.86 -6.28 -12.25
CA TYR A 233 -24.35 -7.57 -12.70
C TYR A 233 -23.45 -7.48 -13.96
N PHE A 234 -23.26 -6.27 -14.51
CA PHE A 234 -22.20 -5.96 -15.46
C PHE A 234 -21.08 -5.20 -14.77
N HIS A 235 -19.87 -5.74 -14.85
CA HIS A 235 -18.70 -5.10 -14.24
C HIS A 235 -17.43 -5.48 -14.96
N PHE A 236 -16.46 -4.57 -14.93
CA PHE A 236 -15.08 -4.93 -15.25
C PHE A 236 -14.46 -5.59 -14.01
N GLU A 237 -13.84 -6.74 -14.19
CA GLU A 237 -13.16 -7.48 -13.14
C GLU A 237 -11.68 -7.62 -13.47
N LEU A 238 -10.84 -7.45 -12.45
CA LEU A 238 -9.45 -7.86 -12.44
C LEU A 238 -9.24 -8.86 -11.32
N ASN A 239 -8.73 -10.04 -11.64
CA ASN A 239 -8.71 -11.19 -10.74
C ASN A 239 -7.36 -11.91 -10.82
N PHE A 240 -6.62 -11.98 -9.70
CA PHE A 240 -5.37 -12.74 -9.61
C PHE A 240 -5.66 -14.23 -9.52
N ARG A 241 -5.38 -14.96 -10.61
CA ARG A 241 -5.43 -16.42 -10.66
C ARG A 241 -4.10 -16.98 -10.15
N ASN A 242 -3.92 -16.97 -8.83
CA ASN A 242 -2.66 -17.40 -8.17
C ASN A 242 -2.22 -18.81 -8.60
N GLU A 243 -3.15 -19.74 -8.80
CA GLU A 243 -2.88 -21.12 -9.23
C GLU A 243 -2.24 -21.19 -10.62
N THR A 244 -2.67 -20.33 -11.55
CA THR A 244 -2.18 -20.31 -12.93
C THR A 244 -1.15 -19.23 -13.19
N ARG A 245 -0.84 -18.39 -12.19
CA ARG A 245 0.06 -17.22 -12.33
C ARG A 245 -0.38 -16.28 -13.45
N MET A 246 -1.68 -16.08 -13.58
CA MET A 246 -2.28 -15.17 -14.55
C MET A 246 -3.13 -14.13 -13.84
N ILE A 247 -3.26 -12.96 -14.45
CA ILE A 247 -4.22 -11.94 -14.07
C ILE A 247 -5.30 -11.96 -15.15
N GLU A 248 -6.52 -12.31 -14.75
CA GLU A 248 -7.71 -12.19 -15.59
C GLU A 248 -8.18 -10.74 -15.54
N ILE A 249 -8.40 -10.13 -16.70
CA ILE A 249 -8.94 -8.77 -16.82
C ILE A 249 -10.04 -8.81 -17.86
N GLY A 250 -11.24 -8.34 -17.53
CA GLY A 250 -12.32 -8.36 -18.52
C GLY A 250 -13.66 -7.84 -18.05
N LEU A 251 -14.62 -7.84 -18.98
CA LEU A 251 -16.02 -7.56 -18.72
C LEU A 251 -16.74 -8.85 -18.32
N HIS A 252 -17.41 -8.84 -17.18
CA HIS A 252 -18.17 -9.95 -16.63
C HIS A 252 -19.67 -9.62 -16.63
N LEU A 253 -20.48 -10.60 -17.00
CA LEU A 253 -21.94 -10.53 -17.07
C LEU A 253 -22.51 -11.63 -16.15
N GLU A 254 -22.91 -11.27 -14.94
CA GLU A 254 -23.35 -12.18 -13.85
C GLU A 254 -24.85 -12.00 -13.52
N SER A 255 -25.73 -12.07 -14.53
CA SER A 255 -27.18 -11.89 -14.34
C SER A 255 -27.87 -13.19 -13.93
N PRO A 256 -28.96 -13.15 -13.13
CA PRO A 256 -29.87 -14.28 -12.98
C PRO A 256 -30.72 -14.56 -14.24
N GLN A 257 -30.91 -13.58 -15.13
CA GLN A 257 -31.74 -13.70 -16.33
C GLN A 257 -30.92 -14.25 -17.51
N GLU A 258 -31.04 -15.55 -17.78
CA GLU A 258 -30.23 -16.23 -18.80
C GLU A 258 -30.36 -15.63 -20.20
N VAL A 259 -31.60 -15.44 -20.65
CA VAL A 259 -31.93 -15.05 -22.03
C VAL A 259 -31.40 -13.66 -22.33
N GLU A 260 -31.70 -12.69 -21.47
CA GLU A 260 -31.25 -11.30 -21.59
C GLU A 260 -29.72 -11.22 -21.55
N ASN A 261 -29.09 -11.89 -20.59
CA ASN A 261 -27.63 -11.92 -20.46
C ASN A 261 -26.96 -12.54 -21.70
N ARG A 262 -27.57 -13.56 -22.30
CA ARG A 262 -27.07 -14.20 -23.53
C ARG A 262 -27.16 -13.26 -24.72
N GLN A 263 -28.30 -12.58 -24.91
CA GLN A 263 -28.49 -11.63 -26.00
C GLN A 263 -27.46 -10.49 -25.94
N ILE A 264 -27.22 -9.96 -24.72
CA ILE A 264 -26.22 -8.92 -24.50
C ILE A 264 -24.82 -9.44 -24.85
N PHE A 265 -24.47 -10.64 -24.37
CA PHE A 265 -23.18 -11.24 -24.63
C PHE A 265 -22.92 -11.48 -26.12
N GLU A 266 -23.87 -12.07 -26.84
CA GLU A 266 -23.77 -12.36 -28.28
C GLU A 266 -23.64 -11.07 -29.09
N LYS A 267 -24.39 -10.02 -28.72
CA LYS A 267 -24.30 -8.72 -29.39
C LYS A 267 -22.95 -8.05 -29.15
N LEU A 268 -22.48 -8.02 -27.91
CA LEU A 268 -21.14 -7.49 -27.58
C LEU A 268 -20.05 -8.27 -28.29
N GLN A 269 -20.14 -9.59 -28.33
CA GLN A 269 -19.19 -10.44 -29.06
C GLN A 269 -19.13 -10.07 -30.54
N LYS A 270 -20.29 -9.93 -31.20
CA LYS A 270 -20.36 -9.57 -32.62
C LYS A 270 -19.81 -8.17 -32.90
N GLU A 271 -20.14 -7.20 -32.05
CA GLU A 271 -19.70 -5.80 -32.21
C GLU A 271 -18.20 -5.60 -31.94
N THR A 272 -17.58 -6.48 -31.14
CA THR A 272 -16.20 -6.28 -30.66
C THR A 272 -15.18 -7.24 -31.25
N GLN A 273 -15.63 -8.35 -31.85
CA GLN A 273 -14.76 -9.29 -32.59
C GLN A 273 -13.96 -8.63 -33.73
N THR A 274 -14.41 -7.48 -34.23
CA THR A 274 -13.75 -6.72 -35.30
C THR A 274 -12.62 -5.81 -34.82
N HIS A 275 -12.50 -5.56 -33.51
CA HIS A 275 -11.65 -4.49 -32.99
C HIS A 275 -10.40 -4.96 -32.23
N VAL A 276 -10.40 -6.17 -31.65
CA VAL A 276 -9.25 -6.63 -30.82
C VAL A 276 -9.07 -8.15 -30.91
N SER A 277 -7.92 -8.62 -31.38
CA SER A 277 -7.61 -10.05 -31.59
C SER A 277 -7.34 -10.86 -30.31
N ASN A 278 -7.27 -10.20 -29.14
CA ASN A 278 -6.76 -10.81 -27.90
C ASN A 278 -7.86 -11.09 -26.85
N PHE A 279 -9.12 -10.83 -27.17
CA PHE A 279 -10.23 -11.13 -26.28
C PHE A 279 -10.66 -12.59 -26.37
N ARG A 280 -10.92 -13.18 -25.20
CA ARG A 280 -11.52 -14.50 -25.05
C ARG A 280 -12.96 -14.34 -24.63
N PHE A 281 -13.82 -15.18 -25.20
CA PHE A 281 -15.24 -15.23 -24.91
C PHE A 281 -15.52 -16.55 -24.19
N GLN A 282 -16.13 -16.47 -23.01
CA GLN A 282 -16.54 -17.65 -22.24
C GLN A 282 -18.00 -17.54 -21.86
N ASP A 283 -18.77 -18.53 -22.31
CA ASP A 283 -20.16 -18.73 -21.94
C ASP A 283 -20.26 -19.90 -20.95
N ASN A 284 -20.23 -19.60 -19.65
CA ASN A 284 -20.40 -20.60 -18.60
C ASN A 284 -21.76 -20.38 -17.92
N TRP A 285 -22.80 -21.01 -18.47
CA TRP A 285 -24.09 -21.11 -17.80
C TRP A 285 -24.23 -22.49 -17.13
N PRO A 286 -24.46 -22.57 -15.80
CA PRO A 286 -24.65 -23.86 -15.14
C PRO A 286 -25.93 -24.53 -15.67
N LYS A 287 -25.83 -25.81 -16.07
CA LYS A 287 -26.95 -26.58 -16.63
C LYS A 287 -27.98 -27.06 -15.59
N ASN A 288 -27.73 -26.85 -14.29
CA ASN A 288 -28.54 -27.41 -13.21
C ASN A 288 -29.40 -26.33 -12.55
N GLU A 289 -30.66 -26.66 -12.25
CA GLU A 289 -31.73 -25.84 -11.63
C GLU A 289 -31.38 -25.26 -10.24
N GLY A 290 -30.18 -25.51 -9.72
CA GLY A 290 -29.72 -25.05 -8.41
C GLY A 290 -29.24 -23.61 -8.40
N GLY A 291 -30.07 -22.65 -8.81
CA GLY A 291 -30.02 -21.22 -8.42
C GLY A 291 -28.70 -20.44 -8.58
N GLY A 292 -27.69 -20.97 -9.27
CA GLY A 292 -26.41 -20.30 -9.47
C GLY A 292 -26.53 -19.17 -10.50
N ARG A 293 -25.90 -18.02 -10.23
CA ARG A 293 -25.77 -16.96 -11.25
C ARG A 293 -24.92 -17.50 -12.40
N GLY A 294 -25.47 -17.56 -13.59
CA GLY A 294 -24.67 -17.88 -14.78
C GLY A 294 -23.66 -16.76 -15.06
N LYS A 295 -22.50 -17.11 -15.58
CA LYS A 295 -21.38 -16.18 -15.75
C LYS A 295 -20.86 -16.21 -17.18
N ARG A 296 -21.13 -15.14 -17.92
CA ARG A 296 -20.50 -14.88 -19.22
C ARG A 296 -19.37 -13.86 -19.07
N ARG A 297 -18.29 -14.02 -19.82
CA ARG A 297 -17.09 -13.19 -19.67
C ARG A 297 -16.44 -12.89 -21.01
N ILE A 298 -15.99 -11.65 -21.16
CA ILE A 298 -15.11 -11.20 -22.24
C ILE A 298 -13.82 -10.74 -21.59
N TYR A 299 -12.73 -11.49 -21.73
CA TYR A 299 -11.53 -11.29 -20.91
C TYR A 299 -10.23 -11.57 -21.65
N SER A 300 -9.13 -11.09 -21.09
CA SER A 300 -7.76 -11.36 -21.50
C SER A 300 -6.97 -11.81 -20.27
N TYR A 301 -5.85 -12.48 -20.52
CA TYR A 301 -4.92 -12.84 -19.47
C TYR A 301 -3.61 -12.07 -19.62
N VAL A 302 -3.12 -11.53 -18.51
CA VAL A 302 -1.77 -11.02 -18.38
C VAL A 302 -0.97 -12.04 -17.58
N LYS A 303 0.18 -12.46 -18.13
CA LYS A 303 1.07 -13.37 -17.43
C LYS A 303 1.69 -12.64 -16.24
N TRP A 304 1.60 -13.23 -15.06
CA TRP A 304 2.17 -12.66 -13.84
C TRP A 304 3.16 -13.64 -13.23
N ASP A 305 4.44 -13.42 -13.53
CA ASP A 305 5.52 -14.32 -13.11
C ASP A 305 5.89 -14.20 -11.61
N GLY A 306 5.11 -13.46 -10.83
CA GLY A 306 5.46 -13.04 -9.47
C GLY A 306 4.60 -13.64 -8.36
N ASP A 307 5.09 -13.49 -7.13
CA ASP A 307 4.32 -13.60 -5.88
C ASP A 307 3.86 -12.19 -5.43
N ASN A 308 3.21 -12.07 -4.26
CA ASN A 308 2.79 -10.76 -3.71
C ASN A 308 3.92 -9.71 -3.63
N PHE A 309 5.21 -10.10 -3.64
CA PHE A 309 6.34 -9.16 -3.65
C PHE A 309 6.59 -8.50 -5.02
N HIS A 310 5.87 -8.91 -6.06
CA HIS A 310 5.99 -8.44 -7.44
C HIS A 310 4.85 -7.51 -7.87
N LEU A 311 3.96 -7.16 -6.94
CA LEU A 311 2.99 -6.09 -7.15
C LEU A 311 3.73 -4.76 -7.18
N THR A 312 3.85 -4.19 -8.37
CA THR A 312 4.65 -3.00 -8.65
C THR A 312 3.82 -1.92 -9.34
N ASN A 313 4.21 -0.66 -9.22
CA ASN A 313 3.55 0.40 -10.00
C ASN A 313 3.66 0.16 -11.51
N LYS A 314 4.75 -0.45 -11.99
CA LYS A 314 4.88 -0.85 -13.39
C LYS A 314 3.79 -1.82 -13.82
N LEU A 315 3.56 -2.88 -13.03
CA LEU A 315 2.45 -3.82 -13.28
C LEU A 315 1.10 -3.10 -13.19
N MET A 316 0.91 -2.21 -12.21
CA MET A 316 -0.32 -1.43 -12.08
C MET A 316 -0.59 -0.58 -13.32
N GLU A 317 0.43 0.11 -13.87
CA GLU A 317 0.33 0.92 -15.08
C GLU A 317 -0.06 0.07 -16.31
N GLU A 318 0.53 -1.13 -16.45
CA GLU A 318 0.17 -2.09 -17.51
C GLU A 318 -1.29 -2.55 -17.40
N LEU A 319 -1.72 -2.96 -16.20
CA LEU A 319 -3.10 -3.41 -15.97
C LEU A 319 -4.12 -2.28 -16.13
N LEU A 320 -3.78 -1.06 -15.71
CA LEU A 320 -4.60 0.14 -15.93
C LEU A 320 -4.77 0.42 -17.42
N GLN A 321 -3.73 0.28 -18.23
CA GLN A 321 -3.81 0.47 -19.67
C GLN A 321 -4.76 -0.55 -20.33
N ILE A 322 -4.69 -1.81 -19.91
CA ILE A 322 -5.59 -2.85 -20.44
C ILE A 322 -7.03 -2.59 -20.00
N LEU A 323 -7.26 -2.30 -18.71
CA LEU A 323 -8.59 -1.92 -18.21
C LEU A 323 -9.14 -0.70 -18.96
N ASP A 324 -8.30 0.28 -19.27
CA ASP A 324 -8.67 1.46 -20.07
C ASP A 324 -9.22 1.09 -21.44
N GLU A 325 -8.53 0.17 -22.12
CA GLU A 325 -8.93 -0.35 -23.42
C GLU A 325 -10.27 -1.09 -23.33
N TYR A 326 -10.46 -1.91 -22.30
CA TYR A 326 -11.74 -2.57 -22.02
C TYR A 326 -12.88 -1.56 -21.82
N ILE A 327 -12.68 -0.56 -20.97
CA ILE A 327 -13.69 0.45 -20.69
C ILE A 327 -14.05 1.19 -21.98
N ARG A 328 -13.05 1.66 -22.75
CA ARG A 328 -13.31 2.37 -24.00
C ARG A 328 -14.00 1.51 -25.06
N THR A 329 -13.66 0.23 -25.12
CA THR A 329 -14.18 -0.69 -26.14
C THR A 329 -15.61 -1.12 -25.83
N PHE A 330 -15.92 -1.44 -24.57
CA PHE A 330 -17.18 -2.09 -24.22
C PHE A 330 -18.23 -1.16 -23.61
N LYS A 331 -17.84 -0.01 -23.06
CA LYS A 331 -18.78 0.86 -22.31
C LYS A 331 -19.98 1.31 -23.16
N GLU A 332 -19.76 1.96 -24.29
CA GLU A 332 -20.85 2.48 -25.11
C GLU A 332 -21.65 1.36 -25.82
N PRO A 333 -21.03 0.31 -26.39
CA PRO A 333 -21.75 -0.87 -26.87
C PRO A 333 -22.65 -1.53 -25.81
N LEU A 334 -22.15 -1.66 -24.58
CA LEU A 334 -22.92 -2.21 -23.47
C LEU A 334 -24.11 -1.32 -23.11
N ARG A 335 -23.90 -0.01 -22.94
CA ARG A 335 -24.98 0.96 -22.65
C ARG A 335 -26.07 0.93 -23.72
N LYS A 336 -25.67 0.99 -25.00
CA LYS A 336 -26.58 0.93 -26.13
C LYS A 336 -27.40 -0.37 -26.10
N THR A 337 -26.75 -1.50 -25.86
CA THR A 337 -27.42 -2.81 -25.82
C THR A 337 -28.36 -2.94 -24.63
N VAL A 338 -27.96 -2.47 -23.45
CA VAL A 338 -28.81 -2.44 -22.25
C VAL A 338 -30.06 -1.56 -22.49
N SER A 339 -29.89 -0.38 -23.10
CA SER A 339 -30.98 0.53 -23.44
C SER A 339 -31.95 -0.06 -24.48
N GLU A 340 -31.43 -0.66 -25.57
CA GLU A 340 -32.26 -1.33 -26.58
C GLU A 340 -33.10 -2.48 -26.02
N LEU A 341 -32.61 -3.16 -24.97
CA LEU A 341 -33.32 -4.24 -24.30
C LEU A 341 -34.24 -3.75 -23.17
N GLY A 342 -34.30 -2.43 -22.90
CA GLY A 342 -35.09 -1.86 -21.81
C GLY A 342 -34.61 -2.27 -20.42
N LEU A 343 -33.31 -2.58 -20.28
CA LEU A 343 -32.68 -3.02 -19.03
C LEU A 343 -31.96 -1.86 -18.31
N GLU A 344 -32.34 -0.62 -18.61
CA GLU A 344 -31.72 0.56 -18.01
C GLU A 344 -31.80 0.49 -16.49
N TYR A 345 -30.65 0.70 -15.86
CA TYR A 345 -30.55 0.70 -14.42
C TYR A 345 -30.67 2.13 -13.92
N GLU A 346 -31.82 2.47 -13.35
CA GLU A 346 -31.90 3.60 -12.43
C GLU A 346 -31.55 3.09 -11.03
N PRO A 347 -30.45 3.57 -10.41
CA PRO A 347 -30.17 3.29 -9.02
C PRO A 347 -31.40 3.66 -8.21
N ARG A 348 -31.93 2.70 -7.45
CA ARG A 348 -33.16 2.97 -6.68
C ARG A 348 -32.89 4.15 -5.76
N LYS A 349 -33.88 5.05 -5.65
CA LYS A 349 -33.80 6.24 -4.78
C LYS A 349 -33.26 5.92 -3.37
N ASP A 350 -33.60 4.73 -2.83
CA ASP A 350 -33.12 4.28 -1.53
C ASP A 350 -31.62 3.97 -1.46
N GLN A 351 -30.98 3.51 -2.54
CA GLN A 351 -29.53 3.30 -2.59
C GLN A 351 -28.76 4.63 -2.61
N LYS A 352 -29.22 5.59 -3.41
CA LYS A 352 -28.64 6.94 -3.43
C LYS A 352 -28.72 7.59 -2.06
N GLU A 353 -29.88 7.53 -1.41
CA GLU A 353 -30.07 8.01 -0.04
C GLU A 353 -29.14 7.31 0.98
N LYS A 354 -28.93 5.99 0.85
CA LYS A 354 -27.99 5.25 1.72
C LYS A 354 -26.53 5.66 1.50
N ILE A 355 -26.12 5.90 0.27
CA ILE A 355 -24.74 6.33 -0.07
C ILE A 355 -24.50 7.74 0.46
N GLU A 356 -25.41 8.68 0.19
CA GLU A 356 -25.34 10.04 0.73
C GLU A 356 -25.29 10.03 2.26
N PHE A 357 -26.10 9.18 2.89
CA PHE A 357 -26.06 8.97 4.34
C PHE A 357 -24.70 8.47 4.82
N LEU A 358 -24.11 7.45 4.18
CA LEU A 358 -22.81 6.91 4.58
C LEU A 358 -21.65 7.90 4.35
N GLU A 359 -21.71 8.77 3.34
CA GLU A 359 -20.71 9.84 3.16
C GLU A 359 -20.77 10.85 4.33
N ILE A 360 -21.97 11.20 4.79
CA ILE A 360 -22.15 12.05 5.97
C ILE A 360 -21.56 11.35 7.21
N ILE A 361 -21.91 10.07 7.43
CA ILE A 361 -21.40 9.28 8.55
C ILE A 361 -19.86 9.22 8.53
N LYS A 362 -19.26 8.92 7.39
CA LYS A 362 -17.81 8.85 7.19
C LYS A 362 -17.14 10.15 7.61
N LYS A 363 -17.58 11.29 7.05
CA LYS A 363 -17.03 12.61 7.38
C LYS A 363 -17.10 12.91 8.88
N ARG A 364 -18.22 12.60 9.53
CA ARG A 364 -18.40 12.84 10.97
C ARG A 364 -17.55 11.93 11.85
N ILE A 365 -17.32 10.68 11.43
CA ILE A 365 -16.38 9.78 12.11
C ILE A 365 -14.95 10.33 12.01
N GLU A 366 -14.55 10.79 10.82
CA GLU A 366 -13.23 11.42 10.58
C GLU A 366 -13.02 12.65 11.48
N GLU A 367 -14.04 13.49 11.63
CA GLU A 367 -14.03 14.66 12.52
C GLU A 367 -13.90 14.25 13.99
N LYS A 368 -14.72 13.29 14.48
CA LYS A 368 -14.72 12.86 15.89
C LYS A 368 -13.46 12.11 16.31
N LEU A 369 -12.83 11.36 15.41
CA LEU A 369 -11.59 10.65 15.72
C LEU A 369 -10.37 11.58 15.75
N ASN A 370 -10.54 12.85 15.34
CA ASN A 370 -9.56 13.92 15.38
C ASN A 370 -8.15 13.43 15.01
N PHE A 371 -8.09 12.69 13.90
CA PHE A 371 -6.90 11.94 13.54
C PHE A 371 -5.69 12.87 13.40
N SER A 372 -4.62 12.56 14.13
CA SER A 372 -3.32 13.17 13.87
C SER A 372 -2.92 12.91 12.42
N SER A 373 -2.11 13.78 11.82
CA SER A 373 -1.60 13.61 10.44
C SER A 373 -0.95 12.24 10.20
N LYS A 374 -0.39 11.61 11.24
CA LYS A 374 0.16 10.24 11.20
C LYS A 374 -0.92 9.15 11.13
N LEU A 375 -2.05 9.31 11.82
CA LEU A 375 -3.19 8.37 11.75
C LEU A 375 -3.99 8.53 10.46
N LYS A 376 -4.12 9.76 9.92
CA LYS A 376 -4.75 10.00 8.61
C LYS A 376 -4.08 9.23 7.47
N LYS A 377 -2.74 9.03 7.51
CA LYS A 377 -2.01 8.22 6.50
C LYS A 377 -2.30 6.72 6.58
N LYS A 378 -2.87 6.23 7.69
CA LYS A 378 -3.19 4.80 7.94
C LYS A 378 -4.71 4.55 7.99
N TYR A 379 -5.51 5.54 7.64
CA TYR A 379 -6.97 5.52 7.65
C TYR A 379 -7.46 5.75 6.23
N ASN A 380 -8.23 4.81 5.69
CA ASN A 380 -8.99 5.01 4.46
C ASN A 380 -10.42 4.49 4.67
N GLY A 381 -11.41 5.38 4.52
CA GLY A 381 -12.82 5.05 4.53
C GLY A 381 -13.38 4.93 3.11
N TRP A 382 -14.06 3.84 2.79
CA TRP A 382 -14.62 3.57 1.46
C TRP A 382 -16.08 3.15 1.57
N ILE A 383 -16.92 3.65 0.67
CA ILE A 383 -18.30 3.21 0.56
C ILE A 383 -18.38 2.28 -0.65
N THR A 384 -18.90 1.08 -0.43
CA THR A 384 -19.20 0.10 -1.47
C THR A 384 -20.68 -0.21 -1.45
N SER A 385 -21.30 -0.38 -2.63
CA SER A 385 -22.68 -0.87 -2.73
C SER A 385 -22.67 -2.28 -3.28
N HIS A 386 -23.41 -3.18 -2.65
CA HIS A 386 -23.64 -4.54 -3.13
C HIS A 386 -24.93 -4.63 -3.96
N PRO A 387 -25.00 -5.57 -4.93
CA PRO A 387 -26.22 -5.80 -5.72
C PRO A 387 -27.46 -6.15 -4.89
N ASP A 388 -27.29 -6.69 -3.68
CA ASP A 388 -28.38 -7.09 -2.79
C ASP A 388 -28.95 -5.90 -1.97
N HIS A 389 -28.79 -4.67 -2.48
CA HIS A 389 -29.21 -3.40 -1.87
C HIS A 389 -28.58 -3.07 -0.50
N GLU A 390 -27.49 -3.74 -0.15
CA GLU A 390 -26.64 -3.45 1.00
C GLU A 390 -25.59 -2.40 0.61
N VAL A 391 -25.51 -1.30 1.35
CA VAL A 391 -24.41 -0.33 1.20
C VAL A 391 -23.51 -0.43 2.42
N ILE A 392 -22.20 -0.51 2.21
CA ILE A 392 -21.19 -0.76 3.23
C ILE A 392 -20.22 0.41 3.26
N LEU A 393 -20.05 1.06 4.41
CA LEU A 393 -18.91 1.93 4.69
C LEU A 393 -17.84 1.09 5.39
N GLN A 394 -16.75 0.79 4.71
CA GLN A 394 -15.57 0.15 5.29
C GLN A 394 -14.55 1.20 5.74
N ILE A 395 -14.18 1.17 7.01
CA ILE A 395 -13.17 2.00 7.64
C ILE A 395 -11.98 1.12 7.98
N ILE A 396 -10.87 1.32 7.26
CA ILE A 396 -9.67 0.51 7.43
C ILE A 396 -8.77 1.16 8.49
N PHE A 397 -8.46 0.40 9.53
CA PHE A 397 -7.56 0.80 10.60
C PHE A 397 -6.29 -0.06 10.55
N TRP A 398 -5.15 0.60 10.43
CA TRP A 398 -3.79 0.02 10.53
C TRP A 398 -3.37 -0.89 9.36
N HIS A 399 -2.17 -0.63 8.84
CA HIS A 399 -1.53 -1.42 7.81
C HIS A 399 -0.05 -1.60 8.18
N GLU A 400 0.30 -2.72 8.78
CA GLU A 400 1.69 -3.15 8.92
C GLU A 400 1.81 -4.60 8.44
N ARG A 401 2.67 -4.82 7.43
CA ARG A 401 3.02 -6.15 6.89
C ARG A 401 1.82 -6.97 6.41
N SER A 402 0.99 -6.38 5.53
CA SER A 402 -0.11 -7.09 4.84
C SER A 402 -1.31 -7.45 5.72
N ARG A 403 -1.49 -6.76 6.86
CA ARG A 403 -2.60 -6.98 7.80
C ARG A 403 -3.39 -5.70 7.97
N SER A 404 -4.71 -5.80 7.90
CA SER A 404 -5.64 -4.68 8.07
C SER A 404 -6.79 -5.06 9.00
N ILE A 405 -7.26 -4.06 9.75
CA ILE A 405 -8.42 -4.18 10.63
C ILE A 405 -9.56 -3.40 9.98
N HIS A 406 -10.72 -4.03 9.82
CA HIS A 406 -11.85 -3.44 9.09
C HIS A 406 -12.98 -3.15 10.05
N PHE A 407 -13.33 -1.88 10.18
CA PHE A 407 -14.55 -1.47 10.85
C PHE A 407 -15.59 -1.14 9.79
N GLU A 408 -16.75 -1.78 9.83
CA GLU A 408 -17.74 -1.65 8.77
C GLU A 408 -19.08 -1.16 9.31
N ILE A 409 -19.75 -0.32 8.51
CA ILE A 409 -21.16 0.03 8.68
C ILE A 409 -21.90 -0.52 7.48
N ARG A 410 -22.77 -1.51 7.70
CA ARG A 410 -23.57 -2.08 6.62
C ARG A 410 -25.02 -1.65 6.76
N ILE A 411 -25.66 -1.28 5.65
CA ILE A 411 -27.08 -0.90 5.61
C ILE A 411 -27.83 -1.87 4.68
N PRO A 412 -28.05 -3.13 5.10
CA PRO A 412 -28.97 -4.02 4.40
C PRO A 412 -30.42 -3.56 4.56
N TYR A 413 -31.34 -4.20 3.82
CA TYR A 413 -32.77 -3.88 3.89
C TYR A 413 -33.33 -3.97 5.32
N GLN A 414 -32.87 -4.94 6.10
CA GLN A 414 -33.43 -5.33 7.39
C GLN A 414 -32.81 -4.62 8.62
N GLY A 415 -31.89 -3.66 8.44
CA GLY A 415 -31.25 -2.98 9.58
C GLY A 415 -29.92 -2.33 9.24
N ILE A 416 -29.23 -1.85 10.27
CA ILE A 416 -27.89 -1.28 10.17
C ILE A 416 -26.96 -2.12 11.04
N TRP A 417 -25.82 -2.49 10.50
CA TRP A 417 -24.77 -3.21 11.22
C TRP A 417 -23.59 -2.28 11.46
N VAL A 418 -23.02 -2.33 12.65
CA VAL A 418 -21.74 -1.69 12.99
C VAL A 418 -20.84 -2.81 13.50
N LEU A 419 -19.78 -3.13 12.78
CA LEU A 419 -18.98 -4.34 13.05
C LEU A 419 -17.48 -4.16 12.81
N LEU A 420 -16.71 -5.07 13.39
CA LEU A 420 -15.32 -5.37 13.10
C LEU A 420 -15.28 -6.64 12.25
N ASP A 421 -14.73 -6.54 11.03
CA ASP A 421 -14.49 -7.68 10.13
C ASP A 421 -13.01 -8.11 10.21
N LEU A 422 -12.81 -9.42 10.34
CA LEU A 422 -11.50 -10.06 10.43
C LEU A 422 -11.34 -10.96 9.20
N GLU A 423 -10.41 -10.62 8.29
CA GLU A 423 -10.33 -11.20 6.92
C GLU A 423 -9.34 -12.39 6.75
N SER A 424 -8.54 -12.79 7.75
CA SER A 424 -7.49 -13.82 7.61
C SER A 424 -7.68 -15.04 8.54
N GLU A 425 -8.03 -16.22 8.01
CA GLU A 425 -8.40 -17.44 8.79
C GLU A 425 -7.54 -17.73 10.05
N ASP A 426 -6.22 -17.88 9.92
CA ASP A 426 -5.35 -18.24 11.05
C ASP A 426 -5.18 -17.12 12.08
N LEU A 427 -5.11 -15.88 11.61
CA LEU A 427 -4.91 -14.70 12.48
C LEU A 427 -6.24 -14.27 13.12
N ASN A 428 -7.34 -14.43 12.40
CA ASN A 428 -8.70 -14.21 12.87
C ASN A 428 -8.97 -15.04 14.10
N LYS A 429 -8.54 -16.31 14.12
CA LYS A 429 -8.73 -17.15 15.29
C LYS A 429 -8.03 -16.57 16.52
N LYS A 430 -6.75 -16.18 16.41
CA LYS A 430 -6.00 -15.60 17.52
C LYS A 430 -6.55 -14.25 17.99
N ILE A 431 -6.87 -13.36 17.05
CA ILE A 431 -7.46 -12.06 17.37
C ILE A 431 -8.83 -12.25 18.02
N TYR A 432 -9.66 -13.12 17.46
CA TYR A 432 -10.97 -13.45 18.00
C TYR A 432 -10.87 -14.07 19.39
N ASP A 433 -9.96 -15.01 19.59
CA ASP A 433 -9.74 -15.65 20.89
C ASP A 433 -9.27 -14.61 21.92
N CYS A 434 -8.39 -13.67 21.53
CA CYS A 434 -7.98 -12.56 22.40
C CYS A 434 -9.12 -11.59 22.72
N LEU A 435 -9.97 -11.26 21.74
CA LEU A 435 -11.17 -10.44 21.96
C LEU A 435 -12.18 -11.16 22.86
N LYS A 436 -12.29 -12.48 22.73
CA LYS A 436 -13.13 -13.32 23.59
C LYS A 436 -12.60 -13.39 25.02
N GLU A 437 -11.29 -13.56 25.20
CA GLU A 437 -10.65 -13.51 26.52
C GLU A 437 -10.84 -12.16 27.22
N LYS A 438 -10.90 -11.08 26.43
CA LYS A 438 -11.10 -9.71 26.93
C LYS A 438 -12.56 -9.23 26.86
N SER A 439 -13.52 -10.11 26.63
CA SER A 439 -14.90 -9.68 26.34
C SER A 439 -15.47 -8.83 27.47
N GLU A 440 -15.29 -9.23 28.73
CA GLU A 440 -15.80 -8.48 29.89
C GLU A 440 -15.22 -7.05 29.98
N GLU A 441 -13.91 -6.90 29.76
CA GLU A 441 -13.23 -5.58 29.75
C GLU A 441 -13.75 -4.70 28.60
N ILE A 442 -13.97 -5.30 27.42
CA ILE A 442 -14.47 -4.60 26.24
C ILE A 442 -15.93 -4.16 26.46
N GLU A 443 -16.75 -5.02 27.05
CA GLU A 443 -18.15 -4.73 27.41
C GLU A 443 -18.27 -3.57 28.38
N GLU A 444 -17.46 -3.59 29.44
CA GLU A 444 -17.39 -2.50 30.41
C GLU A 444 -17.05 -1.17 29.73
N LYS A 445 -16.03 -1.16 28.86
CA LYS A 445 -15.60 0.04 28.13
C LYS A 445 -16.60 0.55 27.11
N LEU A 446 -17.41 -0.33 26.52
CA LEU A 446 -18.47 0.06 25.57
C LEU A 446 -19.80 0.39 26.26
N GLY A 447 -19.86 0.33 27.59
CA GLY A 447 -20.99 0.76 28.41
C GLY A 447 -22.22 -0.14 28.35
N LYS A 448 -22.10 -1.37 27.80
CA LYS A 448 -23.16 -2.40 27.69
C LYS A 448 -22.54 -3.80 27.53
N LYS A 449 -23.28 -4.84 27.93
CA LYS A 449 -23.03 -6.20 27.43
C LYS A 449 -23.09 -6.18 25.91
N LEU A 450 -21.95 -6.37 25.25
CA LEU A 450 -21.83 -6.72 23.83
C LEU A 450 -22.50 -8.08 23.55
N ILE A 451 -22.90 -8.80 24.60
CA ILE A 451 -23.53 -10.12 24.52
C ILE A 451 -24.94 -10.04 25.14
N GLY A 452 -25.90 -9.55 24.37
CA GLY A 452 -27.32 -9.67 24.66
C GLY A 452 -27.81 -11.13 24.54
N LYS A 453 -28.83 -11.51 25.31
CA LYS A 453 -29.42 -12.86 25.28
C LYS A 453 -30.10 -13.26 23.95
N GLU A 454 -30.17 -12.36 22.97
CA GLU A 454 -30.53 -12.65 21.57
C GLU A 454 -29.36 -12.41 20.58
N SER A 455 -28.21 -11.94 21.08
CA SER A 455 -26.94 -12.02 20.38
C SER A 455 -26.26 -13.30 20.83
N GLU A 456 -26.70 -14.43 20.25
CA GLU A 456 -25.68 -15.38 19.84
C GLU A 456 -24.63 -14.54 19.09
N LEU A 457 -23.35 -14.62 19.44
CA LEU A 457 -22.32 -14.36 18.44
C LEU A 457 -22.71 -15.27 17.29
N PRO A 458 -23.35 -14.81 16.20
CA PRO A 458 -23.36 -15.69 15.09
C PRO A 458 -21.91 -15.52 14.61
N ALA A 459 -21.08 -16.49 14.95
CA ALA A 459 -20.26 -17.04 13.90
C ALA A 459 -21.26 -17.47 12.82
N VAL A 460 -21.78 -16.50 12.03
CA VAL A 460 -22.20 -16.81 10.69
C VAL A 460 -20.87 -17.13 10.05
N THR A 461 -20.46 -18.39 10.15
CA THR A 461 -19.69 -19.00 9.09
C THR A 461 -20.59 -18.84 7.87
N THR A 462 -20.47 -17.69 7.20
CA THR A 462 -20.78 -17.69 5.79
C THR A 462 -19.88 -18.75 5.16
N PRO A 463 -20.21 -19.31 3.98
CA PRO A 463 -19.30 -20.20 3.27
C PRO A 463 -17.89 -19.62 3.01
N ARG A 464 -17.69 -18.34 3.34
CA ARG A 464 -16.42 -17.63 3.50
C ARG A 464 -16.14 -17.45 5.01
N ASP A 465 -15.08 -18.04 5.54
CA ASP A 465 -14.69 -18.12 6.97
C ASP A 465 -14.33 -16.78 7.69
N SER A 466 -15.08 -15.70 7.46
CA SER A 466 -14.88 -14.41 8.14
C SER A 466 -15.52 -14.40 9.54
N LYS A 467 -14.76 -14.07 10.58
CA LYS A 467 -15.29 -13.84 11.94
C LYS A 467 -15.61 -12.36 12.11
N ARG A 468 -16.88 -12.04 12.39
CA ARG A 468 -17.34 -10.66 12.59
C ARG A 468 -17.77 -10.42 14.03
N ILE A 469 -17.49 -9.22 14.55
CA ILE A 469 -17.90 -8.78 15.89
C ILE A 469 -18.64 -7.47 15.74
N GLY A 470 -19.93 -7.41 16.07
CA GLY A 470 -20.70 -6.20 15.86
C GLY A 470 -22.10 -6.21 16.43
N GLU A 471 -22.75 -5.06 16.28
CA GLU A 471 -24.14 -4.82 16.66
C GLU A 471 -25.02 -4.65 15.43
N ARG A 472 -26.23 -5.21 15.52
CA ARG A 472 -27.29 -5.01 14.53
C ARG A 472 -28.40 -4.15 15.14
N PHE A 473 -28.76 -3.09 14.44
CA PHE A 473 -29.86 -2.19 14.80
C PHE A 473 -31.04 -2.44 13.87
N ARG A 474 -32.21 -2.78 14.44
CA ARG A 474 -33.45 -2.92 13.66
C ARG A 474 -33.87 -1.57 13.09
N ARG A 475 -34.39 -1.58 11.87
CA ARG A 475 -34.84 -0.38 11.14
C ARG A 475 -36.19 0.12 11.66
N GLY A 476 -36.20 0.61 12.90
CA GLY A 476 -37.39 1.21 13.54
C GLY A 476 -37.39 2.74 13.53
N ARG A 477 -36.31 3.38 13.10
CA ARG A 477 -36.11 4.84 13.05
C ARG A 477 -35.60 5.24 11.66
N SER A 478 -35.84 6.48 11.25
CA SER A 478 -35.27 7.02 10.00
C SER A 478 -33.73 7.01 10.07
N LEU A 479 -33.05 6.90 8.91
CA LEU A 479 -31.58 6.90 8.84
C LEU A 479 -31.00 8.16 9.51
N LYS A 480 -31.61 9.32 9.24
CA LYS A 480 -31.24 10.61 9.85
C LYS A 480 -31.26 10.59 11.38
N ASN A 481 -32.24 9.92 11.98
CA ASN A 481 -32.34 9.81 13.45
C ASN A 481 -31.35 8.81 14.05
N MET A 482 -30.73 7.97 13.22
CA MET A 482 -29.69 7.01 13.63
C MET A 482 -28.28 7.55 13.44
N GLU A 483 -28.11 8.71 12.81
CA GLU A 483 -26.82 9.25 12.39
C GLU A 483 -25.85 9.44 13.56
N ASP A 484 -26.24 10.24 14.55
CA ASP A 484 -25.43 10.52 15.74
C ASP A 484 -25.06 9.25 16.50
N PHE A 485 -26.02 8.33 16.57
CA PHE A 485 -25.88 7.07 17.26
C PHE A 485 -24.86 6.17 16.57
N ILE A 486 -24.97 5.98 15.24
CA ILE A 486 -24.04 5.17 14.44
C ILE A 486 -22.63 5.73 14.49
N VAL A 487 -22.47 7.05 14.30
CA VAL A 487 -21.17 7.71 14.40
C VAL A 487 -20.55 7.47 15.77
N THR A 488 -21.34 7.64 16.83
CA THR A 488 -20.86 7.44 18.21
C THR A 488 -20.44 6.00 18.47
N ARG A 489 -21.28 5.01 18.10
CA ARG A 489 -20.93 3.59 18.25
C ARG A 489 -19.70 3.20 17.46
N MET A 490 -19.58 3.66 16.20
CA MET A 490 -18.41 3.35 15.38
C MET A 490 -17.12 3.94 15.98
N VAL A 491 -17.17 5.18 16.48
CA VAL A 491 -16.03 5.81 17.17
C VAL A 491 -15.65 5.04 18.43
N GLU A 492 -16.62 4.59 19.22
CA GLU A 492 -16.39 3.77 20.42
C GLU A 492 -15.76 2.42 20.05
N TYR A 493 -16.28 1.73 19.04
CA TYR A 493 -15.73 0.48 18.51
C TYR A 493 -14.27 0.65 18.11
N ILE A 494 -13.96 1.69 17.34
CA ILE A 494 -12.58 1.96 16.91
C ILE A 494 -11.69 2.24 18.12
N LYS A 495 -12.13 3.06 19.08
CA LYS A 495 -11.33 3.41 20.27
C LYS A 495 -11.08 2.23 21.20
N VAL A 496 -12.04 1.31 21.34
CA VAL A 496 -11.95 0.19 22.28
C VAL A 496 -11.32 -1.05 21.62
N LEU A 497 -11.78 -1.43 20.43
CA LEU A 497 -11.35 -2.68 19.79
C LEU A 497 -10.00 -2.55 19.09
N ALA A 498 -9.71 -1.42 18.45
CA ALA A 498 -8.47 -1.29 17.68
C ALA A 498 -7.20 -1.52 18.54
N PRO A 499 -7.06 -0.96 19.76
CA PRO A 499 -5.91 -1.24 20.62
C PRO A 499 -5.77 -2.72 20.99
N VAL A 500 -6.89 -3.41 21.25
CA VAL A 500 -6.88 -4.83 21.60
C VAL A 500 -6.41 -5.67 20.43
N VAL A 501 -6.95 -5.42 19.24
CA VAL A 501 -6.51 -6.09 18.02
C VAL A 501 -5.04 -5.78 17.72
N ILE A 502 -4.62 -4.53 17.94
CA ILE A 502 -3.23 -4.10 17.77
C ILE A 502 -2.27 -4.91 18.64
N ASP A 503 -2.61 -5.08 19.91
CA ASP A 503 -1.78 -5.83 20.84
C ASP A 503 -1.83 -7.33 20.58
N ALA A 504 -2.99 -7.87 20.18
CA ALA A 504 -3.10 -9.27 19.75
C ALA A 504 -2.20 -9.57 18.54
N MET A 505 -2.10 -8.64 17.60
CA MET A 505 -1.26 -8.79 16.39
C MET A 505 0.25 -8.69 16.66
N LYS A 506 0.65 -8.09 17.79
CA LYS A 506 2.06 -8.01 18.22
C LYS A 506 2.54 -9.28 18.93
N LYS A 507 1.63 -10.03 19.54
CA LYS A 507 1.89 -11.33 20.15
C LYS A 507 1.98 -12.41 19.07
#